data_AF-A0A960V6S6-F1
#
_entry.id   AF-A0A960V6S6-F1
#
_cell.length_a   1.000
_cell.length_b   1.000
_cell.length_c   1.000
_cell.angle_alpha   90.00
_cell.angle_beta   90.00
_cell.angle_gamma   90.00
#
_symmetry.space_group_name_H-M   'P 1'
#
loop_
_entity.id
_entity.type
_entity.pdbx_description
1 polymer ?
#
loop_
_entity_poly.entity_id
_entity_poly.type
_entity_poly.pdbx_seq_one_letter_code
_entity_poly.pdbx_strand_id
1 'polypeptide(L)'
;MNSGGVMLWSMLSVVGAMTFNETKSNIKWLILYTVMLSISFAIDEKLTEYFEDIPKEVGIGLGAMNLVVISNIVFGLSIFLLYNKENANKKLKETIKNIQNKTNELHEKNLQLESVSNKLSKYLAPQVYNSIFTGTQNVNTESKRKMLTIFFSDIVGFTSITDKIEPENLSILLNEYLNKM
;
A
#
# COMPACT_ATOMS: atom_id res chain seq x y z
N MET A 1 -16.22 50.02 13.26
CA MET A 1 -15.03 49.18 12.96
C MET A 1 -15.05 47.89 13.81
N ASN A 2 -16.23 47.35 14.10
CA ASN A 2 -16.41 46.31 15.13
C ASN A 2 -16.55 44.88 14.54
N SER A 3 -16.91 44.72 13.27
CA SER A 3 -17.02 43.43 12.58
C SER A 3 -15.69 42.80 12.13
N GLY A 4 -14.64 43.60 11.95
CA GLY A 4 -13.34 43.12 11.46
C GLY A 4 -12.64 42.12 12.39
N GLY A 5 -12.85 42.25 13.71
CA GLY A 5 -12.31 41.31 14.70
C GLY A 5 -13.00 39.95 14.69
N VAL A 6 -14.32 39.92 14.59
CA VAL A 6 -15.12 38.67 14.59
C VAL A 6 -14.91 37.86 13.31
N MET A 7 -14.75 38.53 12.17
CA MET A 7 -14.43 37.90 10.87
C MET A 7 -13.09 37.15 10.91
N LEU A 8 -12.14 37.67 11.65
CA LEU A 8 -10.80 37.14 11.78
C LEU A 8 -10.74 35.87 12.66
N TRP A 9 -11.46 35.84 13.79
CA TRP A 9 -11.59 34.66 14.65
C TRP A 9 -12.34 33.50 13.99
N SER A 10 -13.38 33.84 13.23
CA SER A 10 -14.18 32.84 12.54
C SER A 10 -13.36 32.17 11.43
N MET A 11 -12.45 32.87 10.75
CA MET A 11 -11.58 32.28 9.70
C MET A 11 -10.57 31.27 10.28
N LEU A 12 -10.07 31.52 11.50
CA LEU A 12 -9.18 30.60 12.21
C LEU A 12 -9.86 29.27 12.52
N SER A 13 -11.16 29.28 12.85
CA SER A 13 -11.93 28.06 13.09
C SER A 13 -12.05 27.19 11.83
N VAL A 14 -12.20 27.81 10.66
CA VAL A 14 -12.26 27.11 9.36
C VAL A 14 -10.90 26.51 9.01
N VAL A 15 -9.82 27.28 9.15
CA VAL A 15 -8.45 26.80 8.89
C VAL A 15 -8.07 25.68 9.85
N GLY A 16 -8.43 25.81 11.13
CA GLY A 16 -8.24 24.76 12.15
C GLY A 16 -9.02 23.48 11.84
N ALA A 17 -10.30 23.58 11.47
CA ALA A 17 -11.10 22.42 11.08
C ALA A 17 -10.49 21.71 9.87
N MET A 18 -10.11 22.46 8.83
CA MET A 18 -9.43 21.92 7.64
C MET A 18 -8.09 21.25 7.94
N THR A 19 -7.42 21.64 9.03
CA THR A 19 -6.11 21.13 9.44
C THR A 19 -6.20 19.81 10.21
N PHE A 20 -7.24 19.60 11.01
CA PHE A 20 -7.29 18.52 12.01
C PHE A 20 -8.41 17.48 11.81
N ASN A 21 -9.34 17.66 10.87
CA ASN A 21 -10.50 16.78 10.72
C ASN A 21 -10.77 16.36 9.26
N GLU A 22 -11.47 15.24 9.07
CA GLU A 22 -11.83 14.72 7.74
C GLU A 22 -12.60 15.76 6.91
N THR A 23 -12.29 15.84 5.61
CA THR A 23 -12.82 16.84 4.66
C THR A 23 -14.34 16.98 4.69
N LYS A 24 -15.08 15.89 4.97
CA LYS A 24 -16.56 15.89 5.06
C LYS A 24 -17.10 16.61 6.30
N SER A 25 -16.37 16.62 7.41
CA SER A 25 -16.74 17.32 8.65
C SER A 25 -16.57 18.85 8.51
N ASN A 26 -15.59 19.26 7.72
CA ASN A 26 -15.17 20.66 7.58
C ASN A 26 -16.21 21.55 6.86
N ILE A 27 -17.06 20.96 6.01
CA ILE A 27 -18.14 21.68 5.32
C ILE A 27 -19.18 22.22 6.31
N LYS A 28 -19.50 21.47 7.37
CA LYS A 28 -20.45 21.92 8.40
C LYS A 28 -19.93 23.17 9.14
N TRP A 29 -18.64 23.18 9.45
CA TRP A 29 -17.97 24.31 10.09
C TRP A 29 -17.88 25.54 9.19
N LEU A 30 -17.67 25.33 7.88
CA LEU A 30 -17.66 26.43 6.90
C LEU A 30 -19.03 27.08 6.74
N ILE A 31 -20.10 26.28 6.75
CA ILE A 31 -21.49 26.80 6.74
C ILE A 31 -21.76 27.60 8.02
N LEU A 32 -21.38 27.07 9.19
CA LEU A 32 -21.54 27.77 10.46
C LEU A 32 -20.77 29.11 10.50
N TYR A 33 -19.56 29.13 9.94
CA TYR A 33 -18.75 30.34 9.76
C TYR A 33 -19.49 31.40 8.95
N THR A 34 -20.04 31.04 7.78
CA THR A 34 -20.77 31.98 6.92
C THR A 34 -22.00 32.55 7.61
N VAL A 35 -22.73 31.73 8.36
CA VAL A 35 -23.89 32.18 9.14
C VAL A 35 -23.49 33.16 10.23
N MET A 36 -22.42 32.85 11.00
CA MET A 36 -21.91 33.75 12.03
C MET A 36 -21.40 35.07 11.47
N LEU A 37 -20.78 35.06 10.28
CA LEU A 37 -20.35 36.27 9.57
C LEU A 37 -21.55 37.17 9.23
N SER A 38 -22.61 36.59 8.66
CA SER A 38 -23.83 37.33 8.32
C SER A 38 -24.52 37.93 9.55
N ILE A 39 -24.56 37.18 10.66
CA ILE A 39 -25.11 37.68 11.94
C ILE A 39 -24.24 38.82 12.48
N SER A 40 -22.92 38.67 12.47
CA SER A 40 -22.00 39.71 12.94
C SER A 40 -22.13 40.99 12.13
N PHE A 41 -22.32 40.89 10.81
CA PHE A 41 -22.54 42.05 9.94
C PHE A 41 -23.85 42.78 10.28
N ALA A 42 -24.95 42.03 10.46
CA ALA A 42 -26.25 42.60 10.81
C ALA A 42 -26.27 43.25 12.21
N ILE A 43 -25.51 42.71 13.17
CA ILE A 43 -25.35 43.30 14.50
C ILE A 43 -24.53 44.59 14.43
N ASP A 44 -23.43 44.61 13.65
CA ASP A 44 -22.55 45.78 13.52
C ASP A 44 -23.31 47.01 13.01
N GLU A 45 -24.17 46.83 12.01
CA GLU A 45 -25.04 47.88 11.45
C GLU A 45 -25.93 48.50 12.52
N LYS A 46 -26.48 47.67 13.42
CA LYS A 46 -27.42 48.11 14.47
C LYS A 46 -26.74 48.63 15.73
N LEU A 47 -25.52 48.19 16.02
CA LEU A 47 -24.76 48.60 17.21
C LEU A 47 -24.12 49.99 17.05
N THR A 48 -23.81 50.38 15.81
CA THR A 48 -23.17 51.68 15.49
C THR A 48 -24.09 52.86 15.83
N GLU A 49 -25.40 52.63 15.95
CA GLU A 49 -26.41 53.62 16.35
C GLU A 49 -26.42 53.89 17.87
N TYR A 50 -25.85 53.01 18.71
CA TYR A 50 -25.85 53.13 20.18
C TYR A 50 -24.52 53.58 20.80
N PHE A 51 -23.40 53.48 20.07
CA PHE A 51 -22.06 53.77 20.58
C PHE A 51 -21.36 54.79 19.65
N GLU A 52 -21.70 56.07 19.80
CA GLU A 52 -21.24 57.16 18.92
C GLU A 52 -19.75 57.52 19.05
N ASP A 53 -19.08 57.21 20.18
CA ASP A 53 -17.72 57.71 20.48
C ASP A 53 -16.71 56.61 20.90
N ILE A 54 -16.38 55.69 19.98
CA ILE A 54 -15.16 54.88 20.13
C ILE A 54 -14.00 55.63 19.47
N PRO A 55 -12.93 56.00 20.21
CA PRO A 55 -11.76 56.64 19.62
C PRO A 55 -11.19 55.80 18.47
N LYS A 56 -10.97 56.43 17.31
CA LYS A 56 -10.58 55.74 16.06
C LYS A 56 -9.24 55.03 16.20
N GLU A 57 -8.36 55.54 17.06
CA GLU A 57 -7.05 54.96 17.38
C GLU A 57 -7.19 53.58 18.03
N VAL A 58 -8.19 53.41 18.91
CA VAL A 58 -8.44 52.14 19.61
C VAL A 58 -8.92 51.06 18.64
N GLY A 59 -9.81 51.42 17.71
CA GLY A 59 -10.27 50.50 16.66
C GLY A 59 -9.15 50.02 15.74
N ILE A 60 -8.28 50.93 15.31
CA ILE A 60 -7.12 50.61 14.45
C ILE A 60 -6.11 49.73 15.20
N GLY A 61 -5.84 50.04 16.47
CA GLY A 61 -4.95 49.24 17.31
C GLY A 61 -5.45 47.81 17.51
N LEU A 62 -6.73 47.63 17.83
CA LEU A 62 -7.35 46.30 17.99
C LEU A 62 -7.39 45.52 16.67
N GLY A 63 -7.69 46.18 15.54
CA GLY A 63 -7.65 45.56 14.21
C GLY A 63 -6.26 45.07 13.81
N ALA A 64 -5.23 45.90 14.04
CA ALA A 64 -3.84 45.55 13.77
C ALA A 64 -3.36 44.39 14.65
N MET A 65 -3.67 44.40 15.95
CA MET A 65 -3.31 43.32 16.86
C MET A 65 -3.91 41.97 16.44
N ASN A 66 -5.19 41.97 16.05
CA ASN A 66 -5.87 40.75 15.59
C ASN A 66 -5.23 40.19 14.31
N LEU A 67 -4.90 41.04 13.33
CA LEU A 67 -4.21 40.61 12.11
C LEU A 67 -2.86 39.98 12.42
N VAL A 68 -2.08 40.58 13.32
CA VAL A 68 -0.76 40.07 13.71
C VAL A 68 -0.88 38.73 14.44
N VAL A 69 -1.79 38.60 15.41
CA VAL A 69 -1.98 37.35 16.16
C VAL A 69 -2.41 36.21 15.24
N ILE A 70 -3.35 36.45 14.34
CA ILE A 70 -3.84 35.42 13.42
C ILE A 70 -2.78 35.03 12.40
N SER A 71 -2.05 36.00 11.85
CA SER A 71 -0.96 35.72 10.92
C SER A 71 0.10 34.82 11.55
N ASN A 72 0.45 35.06 12.82
CA ASN A 72 1.39 34.22 13.57
C ASN A 72 0.85 32.81 13.81
N ILE A 73 -0.42 32.65 14.19
CA ILE A 73 -1.02 31.32 14.41
C ILE A 73 -1.08 30.54 13.09
N VAL A 74 -1.55 31.17 12.01
CA VAL A 74 -1.64 30.54 10.68
C VAL A 74 -0.25 30.14 10.18
N PHE A 75 0.75 30.99 10.37
CA PHE A 75 2.13 30.68 10.02
C PHE A 75 2.67 29.50 10.83
N GLY A 76 2.47 29.49 12.15
CA GLY A 76 2.87 28.38 13.02
C GLY A 76 2.23 27.05 12.63
N LEU A 77 0.92 27.05 12.36
CA LEU A 77 0.19 25.87 11.88
C LEU A 77 0.70 25.40 10.52
N SER A 78 1.02 26.32 9.61
CA SER A 78 1.57 25.99 8.29
C SER A 78 2.92 25.28 8.41
N ILE A 79 3.80 25.78 9.28
CA ILE A 79 5.09 25.15 9.56
C ILE A 79 4.91 23.76 10.20
N PHE A 80 4.01 23.63 11.18
CA PHE A 80 3.71 22.35 11.82
C PHE A 80 3.18 21.31 10.81
N LEU A 81 2.26 21.70 9.94
CA LEU A 81 1.71 20.83 8.89
C LEU A 81 2.77 20.41 7.87
N LEU A 82 3.62 21.35 7.43
CA LEU A 82 4.71 21.05 6.51
C LEU A 82 5.69 20.05 7.13
N TYR A 83 6.05 20.24 8.39
CA TYR A 83 6.92 19.34 9.13
C TYR A 83 6.34 17.92 9.21
N ASN A 84 5.05 17.80 9.56
CA ASN A 84 4.38 16.50 9.63
C ASN A 84 4.27 15.82 8.26
N LYS A 85 3.95 16.58 7.21
CA LYS A 85 3.86 16.08 5.83
C LYS A 85 5.21 15.60 5.31
N GLU A 86 6.30 16.30 5.61
CA GLU A 86 7.64 15.91 5.21
C GLU A 86 8.05 14.58 5.87
N ASN A 87 7.81 14.43 7.17
CA ASN A 87 8.10 13.20 7.90
C ASN A 87 7.27 12.00 7.40
N ALA A 88 5.99 12.22 7.09
CA ALA A 88 5.13 11.20 6.49
C ALA A 88 5.65 10.78 5.10
N ASN A 89 6.05 11.73 4.26
CA ASN A 89 6.61 11.46 2.94
C ASN A 89 7.96 10.73 3.00
N LYS A 90 8.81 11.03 3.99
CA LYS A 90 10.06 10.30 4.22
C LYS A 90 9.79 8.83 4.53
N LYS A 91 8.91 8.56 5.50
CA LYS A 91 8.49 7.18 5.86
C LYS A 91 7.86 6.45 4.66
N LEU A 92 7.07 7.14 3.85
CA LEU A 92 6.46 6.57 2.66
C LEU A 92 7.53 6.16 1.63
N LYS A 93 8.51 7.02 1.36
CA LYS A 93 9.63 6.71 0.45
C LYS A 93 10.45 5.52 0.94
N GLU A 94 10.74 5.45 2.23
CA GLU A 94 11.45 4.32 2.84
C GLU A 94 10.64 3.02 2.72
N THR A 95 9.33 3.08 2.96
CA THR A 95 8.44 1.92 2.84
C THR A 95 8.39 1.41 1.40
N ILE A 96 8.26 2.31 0.42
CA ILE A 96 8.29 1.95 -1.02
C ILE A 96 9.62 1.27 -1.36
N LYS A 97 10.75 1.82 -0.90
CA LYS A 97 12.07 1.23 -1.13
C LYS A 97 12.20 -0.17 -0.50
N ASN A 98 11.72 -0.34 0.73
CA ASN A 98 11.75 -1.62 1.42
C ASN A 98 10.87 -2.66 0.72
N ILE A 99 9.66 -2.28 0.28
CA ILE A 99 8.78 -3.14 -0.51
C ILE A 99 9.49 -3.55 -1.81
N GLN A 100 10.08 -2.59 -2.53
CA GLN A 100 10.76 -2.87 -3.79
C GLN A 100 11.96 -3.81 -3.63
N ASN A 101 12.75 -3.64 -2.57
CA ASN A 101 13.84 -4.57 -2.25
C ASN A 101 13.30 -5.98 -1.95
N LYS A 102 12.22 -6.07 -1.16
CA LYS A 102 11.62 -7.34 -0.77
C LYS A 102 10.94 -8.05 -1.94
N THR A 103 10.34 -7.30 -2.87
CA THR A 103 9.79 -7.87 -4.10
C THR A 103 10.89 -8.40 -5.01
N ASN A 104 12.04 -7.73 -5.09
CA ASN A 104 13.18 -8.23 -5.88
C ASN A 104 13.76 -9.50 -5.24
N GLU A 105 13.94 -9.52 -3.92
CA GLU A 105 14.38 -10.72 -3.19
C GLU A 105 13.41 -11.89 -3.39
N LEU A 106 12.10 -11.65 -3.28
CA LEU A 106 11.08 -12.67 -3.55
C LEU A 106 11.13 -13.17 -5.00
N HIS A 107 11.36 -12.28 -5.96
CA HIS A 107 11.50 -12.65 -7.36
C HIS A 107 12.71 -13.57 -7.59
N GLU A 108 13.88 -13.22 -7.03
CA GLU A 108 15.08 -14.07 -7.10
C GLU A 108 14.85 -15.43 -6.44
N LYS A 109 14.21 -15.47 -5.27
CA LYS A 109 13.86 -16.71 -4.58
C LYS A 109 12.90 -17.58 -5.41
N ASN A 110 11.91 -16.97 -6.05
CA ASN A 110 11.00 -17.69 -6.94
C ASN A 110 11.75 -18.27 -8.15
N LEU A 111 12.64 -17.52 -8.79
CA LEU A 111 13.47 -18.03 -9.89
C LEU A 111 14.37 -19.20 -9.44
N GLN A 112 14.96 -19.09 -8.24
CA GLN A 112 15.73 -20.20 -7.66
C GLN A 112 14.86 -21.44 -7.45
N LEU A 113 13.68 -21.27 -6.87
CA LEU A 113 12.76 -22.38 -6.61
C LEU A 113 12.26 -23.02 -7.91
N GLU A 114 11.94 -22.22 -8.93
CA GLU A 114 11.57 -22.68 -10.26
C GLU A 114 12.72 -23.48 -10.90
N SER A 115 13.96 -22.99 -10.81
CA SER A 115 15.12 -23.70 -11.35
C SER A 115 15.35 -25.06 -10.68
N VAL A 116 15.13 -25.16 -9.37
CA VAL A 116 15.25 -26.41 -8.61
C VAL A 116 14.09 -27.35 -8.95
N SER A 117 12.87 -26.82 -8.99
CA SER A 117 11.66 -27.56 -9.37
C SER A 117 11.80 -28.17 -10.77
N ASN A 118 12.30 -27.42 -11.74
CA ASN A 118 12.53 -27.88 -13.11
C ASN A 118 13.65 -28.93 -13.23
N LYS A 119 14.62 -28.94 -12.31
CA LYS A 119 15.62 -30.03 -12.24
C LYS A 119 15.00 -31.31 -11.66
N LEU A 120 14.15 -31.15 -10.64
CA LEU A 120 13.49 -32.26 -9.96
C LEU A 120 12.43 -32.94 -10.85
N SER A 121 11.79 -32.21 -11.77
CA SER A 121 10.80 -32.76 -12.70
C SER A 121 11.34 -33.91 -13.58
N LYS A 122 12.66 -33.97 -13.80
CA LYS A 122 13.32 -35.06 -14.55
C LYS A 122 13.36 -36.39 -13.78
N TYR A 123 13.15 -36.37 -12.47
CA TYR A 123 13.27 -37.54 -11.59
C TYR A 123 11.95 -37.93 -10.91
N LEU A 124 10.91 -37.12 -11.07
CA LEU A 124 9.58 -37.39 -10.53
C LEU A 124 8.63 -37.80 -11.64
N ALA A 125 7.73 -38.74 -11.34
CA ALA A 125 6.63 -39.03 -12.25
C ALA A 125 5.81 -37.74 -12.51
N PRO A 126 5.39 -37.46 -13.77
CA PRO A 126 4.69 -36.22 -14.12
C PRO A 126 3.47 -35.91 -13.24
N GLN A 127 2.76 -36.97 -12.82
CA GLN A 127 1.59 -36.87 -11.94
C GLN A 127 1.96 -36.31 -10.56
N VAL A 128 3.10 -36.73 -10.00
CA VAL A 128 3.61 -36.27 -8.71
C VAL A 128 4.11 -34.83 -8.83
N TYR A 129 4.91 -34.52 -9.86
CA TYR A 129 5.40 -33.16 -10.12
C TYR A 129 4.25 -32.15 -10.24
N ASN A 130 3.25 -32.44 -11.07
CA ASN A 130 2.09 -31.56 -11.26
C ASN A 130 1.31 -31.36 -9.97
N SER A 131 1.14 -32.41 -9.16
CA SER A 131 0.40 -32.33 -7.90
C SER A 131 1.09 -31.48 -6.83
N ILE A 132 2.43 -31.54 -6.76
CA ILE A 132 3.24 -30.72 -5.84
C ILE A 132 3.23 -29.26 -6.31
N PHE A 133 3.44 -29.03 -7.60
CA PHE A 133 3.58 -27.67 -8.16
C PHE A 133 2.26 -26.89 -8.19
N THR A 134 1.13 -27.57 -8.46
CA THR A 134 -0.19 -26.92 -8.45
C THR A 134 -0.77 -26.76 -7.04
N GLY A 135 -0.11 -27.28 -6.00
CA GLY A 135 -0.59 -27.24 -4.61
C GLY A 135 -1.87 -28.06 -4.38
N THR A 136 -2.25 -28.92 -5.33
CA THR A 136 -3.49 -29.69 -5.29
C THR A 136 -3.41 -30.93 -4.39
N GLN A 137 -2.20 -31.38 -4.05
CA GLN A 137 -2.00 -32.44 -3.06
C GLN A 137 -1.69 -31.86 -1.68
N ASN A 138 -2.70 -31.92 -0.79
CA ASN A 138 -2.40 -32.11 0.62
C ASN A 138 -1.73 -33.48 0.76
N VAL A 139 -0.57 -33.54 1.40
CA VAL A 139 0.17 -34.78 1.70
C VAL A 139 -0.59 -35.58 2.76
N ASN A 140 -1.82 -36.00 2.46
CA ASN A 140 -2.52 -37.04 3.19
C ASN A 140 -2.22 -38.35 2.47
N THR A 141 -1.24 -39.07 2.99
CA THR A 141 -0.86 -40.43 2.57
C THR A 141 -1.93 -41.44 2.99
N GLU A 142 -3.11 -41.35 2.37
CA GLU A 142 -4.15 -42.36 2.51
C GLU A 142 -3.99 -43.43 1.44
N SER A 143 -3.97 -44.70 1.87
CA SER A 143 -4.00 -45.83 0.95
C SER A 143 -5.36 -45.90 0.26
N LYS A 144 -5.36 -45.95 -1.08
CA LYS A 144 -6.59 -46.06 -1.90
C LYS A 144 -6.53 -47.28 -2.79
N ARG A 145 -7.57 -48.11 -2.75
CA ARG A 145 -7.73 -49.22 -3.70
C ARG A 145 -8.09 -48.66 -5.07
N LYS A 146 -7.29 -48.96 -6.09
CA LYS A 146 -7.51 -48.57 -7.49
C LYS A 146 -7.42 -49.80 -8.39
N MET A 147 -8.29 -49.89 -9.39
CA MET A 147 -8.17 -50.87 -10.47
C MET A 147 -7.23 -50.29 -11.53
N LEU A 148 -6.11 -50.95 -11.78
CA LEU A 148 -5.07 -50.50 -12.70
C LEU A 148 -4.74 -51.64 -13.67
N THR A 149 -4.52 -51.30 -14.94
CA THR A 149 -3.90 -52.21 -15.91
C THR A 149 -2.40 -51.96 -15.90
N ILE A 150 -1.61 -53.01 -15.64
CA ILE A 150 -0.15 -52.90 -15.56
C ILE A 150 0.45 -53.42 -16.86
N PHE A 151 1.35 -52.64 -17.45
CA PHE A 151 2.14 -53.02 -18.61
C PHE A 151 3.55 -53.43 -18.15
N PHE A 152 4.06 -54.53 -18.70
CA PHE A 152 5.41 -55.00 -18.48
C PHE A 152 6.09 -55.25 -19.82
N SER A 153 7.33 -54.81 -19.94
CA SER A 153 8.16 -54.99 -21.11
C SER A 153 9.63 -55.05 -20.71
N ASP A 154 10.41 -55.81 -21.47
CA ASP A 154 11.85 -55.95 -21.27
C ASP A 154 12.57 -56.03 -22.62
N ILE A 155 13.90 -55.91 -22.61
CA ILE A 155 14.79 -56.02 -23.77
C ILE A 155 15.25 -57.48 -23.91
N VAL A 156 14.97 -58.09 -25.06
CA VAL A 156 15.40 -59.47 -25.34
C VAL A 156 16.92 -59.56 -25.37
N GLY A 157 17.48 -60.49 -24.61
CA GLY A 157 18.93 -60.73 -24.57
C GLY A 157 19.73 -59.66 -23.84
N PHE A 158 19.09 -58.86 -22.96
CA PHE A 158 19.70 -57.74 -22.24
C PHE A 158 21.06 -58.09 -21.61
N THR A 159 21.18 -59.20 -20.88
CA THR A 159 22.43 -59.64 -20.23
C THR A 159 23.60 -59.76 -21.23
N SER A 160 23.36 -60.35 -22.40
CA SER A 160 24.42 -60.50 -23.40
C SER A 160 24.81 -59.18 -24.07
N ILE A 161 23.91 -58.21 -24.09
CA ILE A 161 24.14 -56.85 -24.61
C ILE A 161 24.98 -56.06 -23.61
N THR A 162 24.64 -56.12 -22.31
CA THR A 162 25.36 -55.39 -21.25
C THR A 162 26.81 -55.85 -21.08
N ASP A 163 27.09 -57.13 -21.34
CA ASP A 163 28.45 -57.69 -21.22
C ASP A 163 29.41 -57.23 -22.33
N LYS A 164 28.89 -56.69 -23.45
CA LYS A 164 29.67 -56.39 -24.67
C LYS A 164 29.70 -54.91 -25.05
N ILE A 165 28.86 -54.09 -24.42
CA ILE A 165 28.67 -52.68 -24.76
C ILE A 165 29.26 -51.80 -23.66
N GLU A 166 29.95 -50.74 -24.08
CA GLU A 166 30.45 -49.72 -23.17
C GLU A 166 29.30 -49.00 -22.43
N PRO A 167 29.48 -48.64 -21.14
CA PRO A 167 28.41 -48.06 -20.31
C PRO A 167 27.69 -46.85 -20.93
N GLU A 168 28.41 -45.99 -21.66
CA GLU A 168 27.85 -44.81 -22.33
C GLU A 168 26.86 -45.20 -23.43
N ASN A 169 27.22 -46.20 -24.24
CA ASN A 169 26.37 -46.72 -25.32
C ASN A 169 25.17 -47.49 -24.76
N LEU A 170 25.32 -48.20 -23.65
CA LEU A 170 24.22 -48.85 -22.94
C LEU A 170 23.21 -47.82 -22.42
N SER A 171 23.69 -46.70 -21.88
CA SER A 171 22.84 -45.60 -21.43
C SER A 171 22.02 -45.00 -22.59
N ILE A 172 22.62 -44.84 -23.76
CA ILE A 172 21.90 -44.37 -24.97
C ILE A 172 20.80 -45.37 -25.36
N LEU A 173 21.12 -46.66 -25.44
CA LEU A 173 20.17 -47.72 -25.78
C LEU A 173 18.97 -47.74 -24.81
N LEU A 174 19.24 -47.67 -23.50
CA LEU A 174 18.21 -47.65 -22.46
C LEU A 174 17.31 -46.42 -22.60
N ASN A 175 17.89 -45.24 -22.81
CA ASN A 175 17.11 -44.02 -23.00
C ASN A 175 16.24 -44.09 -24.28
N GLU A 176 16.76 -44.63 -25.39
CA GLU A 176 15.96 -44.82 -26.60
C GLU A 176 14.79 -45.79 -26.39
N TYR A 177 15.02 -46.88 -25.66
CA TYR A 177 13.97 -47.84 -25.31
C TYR A 177 12.89 -47.20 -24.43
N LEU A 178 13.30 -46.56 -23.33
CA LEU A 178 12.38 -45.94 -22.37
C LEU A 178 11.60 -44.76 -22.96
N ASN A 179 12.18 -43.98 -23.87
CA ASN A 179 11.49 -42.86 -24.53
C ASN A 179 10.47 -43.30 -25.60
N LYS A 180 10.53 -44.55 -26.08
CA LYS A 180 9.54 -45.10 -27.02
C LYS A 180 8.32 -45.70 -26.32
N MET A 181 8.34 -45.77 -24.98
CA MET A 181 7.25 -46.28 -24.14
C MET A 181 6.40 -45.13 -23.61
#